data_AF-A0A4S1FU76-F1
#
_entry.id   AF-A0A4S1FU76-F1
#
_cell.length_a   1.000
_cell.length_b   1.000
_cell.length_c   1.000
_cell.angle_alpha   90.00
_cell.angle_beta   90.00
_cell.angle_gamma   90.00
#
_symmetry.space_group_name_H-M   'P 1'
#
loop_
_entity.id
_entity.type
_entity.pdbx_description
1 polymer ?
#
loop_
_entity_poly.entity_id
_entity_poly.type
_entity_poly.pdbx_seq_one_letter_code
_entity_poly.pdbx_strand_id
1 'polypeptide(L)'
;AVFAGGGDYPANEYIIGSGADALLCRYKAGRRKLTKNDQLTLEWAGVFHHYHAPMMRTILTGKVSKRHQELFDASRAALLAVEKAMTPGNTFGDVFDA
;
A
#
# COMPACT_ATOMS: atom_id res chain seq x y z
N ALA A 1 11.35 -12.02 -1.99
CA ALA A 1 11.73 -11.22 -0.81
C ALA A 1 11.26 -11.88 0.48
N VAL A 2 9.95 -12.14 0.66
CA VAL A 2 9.41 -12.76 1.89
C VAL A 2 10.00 -14.15 2.15
N PHE A 3 9.69 -15.15 1.31
CA PHE A 3 10.19 -16.53 1.50
C PHE A 3 11.72 -16.63 1.41
N ALA A 4 12.33 -15.96 0.44
CA ALA A 4 13.79 -15.93 0.29
C ALA A 4 14.50 -15.25 1.49
N GLY A 5 13.79 -14.40 2.24
CA GLY A 5 14.27 -13.80 3.49
C GLY A 5 13.94 -14.61 4.74
N GLY A 6 13.46 -15.84 4.60
CA GLY A 6 13.07 -16.72 5.71
C GLY A 6 11.69 -16.42 6.31
N GLY A 7 10.89 -15.59 5.65
CA GLY A 7 9.53 -15.28 6.09
C GLY A 7 8.48 -16.31 5.67
N ASP A 8 7.37 -16.32 6.38
CA ASP A 8 6.24 -17.25 6.21
C ASP A 8 5.13 -16.71 5.30
N TYR A 9 4.07 -17.51 5.12
CA TYR A 9 2.86 -17.08 4.42
C TYR A 9 2.15 -15.92 5.13
N PRO A 10 1.88 -14.79 4.44
CA PRO A 10 1.09 -13.70 5.01
C PRO A 10 -0.37 -14.10 5.18
N ALA A 11 -1.03 -13.50 6.18
CA ALA A 11 -2.44 -13.74 6.46
C ALA A 11 -3.37 -13.21 5.34
N ASN A 12 -2.92 -12.17 4.64
CA ASN A 12 -3.59 -11.63 3.46
C ASN A 12 -2.82 -12.01 2.19
N GLU A 13 -3.54 -12.18 1.09
CA GLU A 13 -2.93 -12.39 -0.22
C GLU A 13 -2.12 -11.16 -0.67
N TYR A 14 -1.17 -11.40 -1.59
CA TYR A 14 -0.46 -10.31 -2.26
C TYR A 14 -1.41 -9.53 -3.18
N ILE A 15 -1.50 -8.23 -2.99
CA ILE A 15 -2.29 -7.33 -3.84
C ILE A 15 -1.32 -6.66 -4.80
N ILE A 16 -1.45 -7.00 -6.09
CA ILE A 16 -0.63 -6.44 -7.16
C ILE A 16 -1.57 -5.99 -8.28
N GLY A 17 -1.96 -4.72 -8.22
CA GLY A 17 -2.77 -4.07 -9.26
C GLY A 17 -1.90 -3.19 -10.16
N SER A 18 -2.22 -3.10 -11.46
CA SER A 18 -1.53 -2.20 -12.40
C SER A 18 -2.50 -1.52 -13.36
N GLY A 19 -2.20 -0.29 -13.76
CA GLY A 19 -3.06 0.49 -14.66
C GLY A 19 -4.45 0.68 -14.06
N ALA A 20 -5.51 0.35 -14.82
CA ALA A 20 -6.89 0.43 -14.32
C ALA A 20 -7.13 -0.43 -13.07
N ASP A 21 -6.40 -1.54 -12.92
CA ASP A 21 -6.53 -2.44 -11.78
C ASP A 21 -5.83 -1.92 -10.52
N ALA A 22 -4.98 -0.90 -10.62
CA ALA A 22 -4.29 -0.35 -9.45
C ALA A 22 -5.28 0.25 -8.44
N LEU A 23 -6.48 0.63 -8.88
CA LEU A 23 -7.51 1.21 -8.02
C LEU A 23 -8.37 0.16 -7.30
N LEU A 24 -8.20 -1.13 -7.61
CA LEU A 24 -9.00 -2.19 -7.00
C LEU A 24 -8.64 -2.40 -5.51
N CYS A 25 -7.37 -2.23 -5.13
CA CYS A 25 -6.85 -2.41 -3.77
C CYS A 25 -7.32 -3.73 -3.10
N ARG A 26 -7.48 -4.79 -3.91
CA ARG A 26 -7.89 -6.13 -3.49
C ARG A 26 -7.18 -7.18 -4.32
N TYR A 27 -7.06 -8.37 -3.75
CA TYR A 27 -6.56 -9.53 -4.46
C TYR A 27 -7.44 -9.82 -5.69
N LYS A 28 -6.78 -10.11 -6.81
CA LYS A 28 -7.45 -10.49 -8.06
C LYS A 28 -6.66 -11.54 -8.80
N ALA A 29 -7.38 -12.40 -9.50
CA ALA A 29 -6.80 -13.24 -10.55
C ALA A 29 -6.61 -12.43 -11.85
N GLY A 30 -5.72 -12.92 -12.71
CA GLY A 30 -5.46 -12.35 -14.02
C GLY A 30 -4.01 -11.94 -14.22
N ARG A 31 -3.56 -12.00 -15.47
CA ARG A 31 -2.19 -11.63 -15.85
C ARG A 31 -2.25 -10.44 -16.80
N ARG A 32 -1.38 -9.47 -16.59
CA ARG A 32 -1.18 -8.32 -17.48
C ARG A 32 0.31 -8.08 -17.64
N LYS A 33 0.69 -7.55 -18.80
CA LYS A 33 2.04 -7.00 -19.02
C LYS A 33 2.02 -5.52 -18.62
N LEU A 34 2.99 -5.11 -17.81
CA LEU A 34 3.16 -3.70 -17.47
C LEU A 34 3.45 -2.89 -18.73
N THR A 35 2.89 -1.68 -18.80
CA THR A 35 3.15 -0.73 -19.87
C THR A 35 4.17 0.31 -19.42
N LYS A 36 4.58 1.19 -20.34
CA LYS A 36 5.57 2.23 -20.07
C LYS A 36 5.14 3.24 -19.00
N ASN A 37 3.83 3.42 -18.77
CA ASN A 37 3.29 4.45 -17.87
C ASN A 37 2.14 3.89 -17.02
N ASP A 38 2.37 2.79 -16.31
CA ASP A 38 1.41 2.30 -15.32
C ASP A 38 1.68 2.85 -13.92
N GLN A 39 0.58 3.10 -13.20
CA GLN A 39 0.58 3.06 -11.74
C GLN A 39 0.40 1.61 -11.28
N LEU A 40 1.09 1.24 -10.19
CA LEU A 40 0.90 -0.01 -9.49
C LEU A 40 0.49 0.25 -8.04
N THR A 41 -0.36 -0.62 -7.54
CA THR A 41 -0.65 -0.76 -6.10
C THR A 41 -0.08 -2.10 -5.67
N LEU A 42 0.84 -2.04 -4.72
CA LEU A 42 1.51 -3.21 -4.15
C LEU A 42 1.16 -3.29 -2.67
N GLU A 43 0.59 -4.40 -2.24
CA GLU A 43 0.42 -4.73 -0.83
C GLU A 43 0.97 -6.13 -0.56
N TRP A 44 1.82 -6.22 0.46
CA TRP A 44 2.43 -7.46 0.91
C TRP A 44 2.77 -7.37 2.39
N ALA A 45 3.09 -8.49 3.03
CA ALA A 45 3.59 -8.49 4.40
C ALA A 45 4.86 -9.34 4.52
N GLY A 46 5.82 -8.85 5.30
CA GLY A 46 6.82 -9.73 5.89
C GLY A 46 6.19 -10.51 7.05
N VAL A 47 6.61 -11.76 7.24
CA VAL A 47 6.04 -12.62 8.28
C VAL A 47 7.16 -13.33 9.03
N PHE A 48 7.13 -13.28 10.35
CA PHE A 48 8.10 -13.97 11.21
C PHE A 48 7.42 -14.42 12.49
N HIS A 49 7.46 -15.73 12.78
CA HIS A 49 6.80 -16.33 13.96
C HIS A 49 5.35 -15.87 14.16
N HIS A 50 4.54 -15.89 13.09
CA HIS A 50 3.15 -15.43 13.07
C HIS A 50 2.92 -13.93 13.33
N TYR A 51 3.97 -13.11 13.43
CA TYR A 51 3.87 -11.66 13.38
C TYR A 51 3.93 -11.18 11.94
N HIS A 52 3.09 -10.23 11.59
CA HIS A 52 2.96 -9.67 10.25
C HIS A 52 3.40 -8.20 10.24
N ALA A 53 4.24 -7.84 9.28
CA ALA A 53 4.63 -6.46 8.99
C ALA A 53 4.09 -6.08 7.60
N PRO A 54 2.86 -5.56 7.50
CA PRO A 54 2.25 -5.20 6.23
C PRO A 54 2.89 -3.94 5.63
N MET A 55 2.90 -3.88 4.31
CA MET A 55 3.43 -2.79 3.52
C MET A 55 2.52 -2.52 2.34
N MET A 56 2.15 -1.25 2.13
CA MET A 56 1.43 -0.78 0.95
C MET A 56 2.27 0.28 0.23
N ARG A 57 2.40 0.16 -1.09
CA ARG A 57 3.09 1.14 -1.93
C ARG A 57 2.35 1.39 -3.24
N THR A 58 2.23 2.66 -3.57
CA THR A 58 1.87 3.11 -4.92
C THR A 58 3.14 3.48 -5.66
N ILE A 59 3.42 2.83 -6.78
CA ILE A 59 4.62 3.08 -7.59
C ILE A 59 4.23 3.34 -9.04
N LEU A 60 5.09 4.05 -9.79
CA LEU A 60 4.92 4.28 -11.22
C LEU A 60 6.05 3.58 -12.00
N THR A 61 5.70 2.98 -13.13
CA THR A 61 6.69 2.48 -14.12
C THR A 61 7.15 3.57 -15.09
N GLY A 62 6.46 4.71 -15.11
CA GLY A 62 6.71 5.83 -16.00
C GLY A 62 6.85 7.15 -15.26
N LYS A 63 6.51 8.24 -15.95
CA LYS A 63 6.67 9.59 -15.40
C LYS A 63 5.56 9.94 -14.41
N VAL A 64 5.94 10.65 -13.34
CA VAL A 64 4.99 11.29 -12.42
C VAL A 64 4.21 12.36 -13.17
N SER A 65 2.88 12.35 -13.00
CA SER A 65 2.01 13.40 -13.50
C SER A 65 1.70 14.38 -12.37
N LYS A 66 1.25 15.60 -12.70
CA LYS A 66 0.79 16.56 -11.68
C LYS A 66 -0.31 15.97 -10.80
N ARG A 67 -1.22 15.17 -11.38
CA ARG A 67 -2.30 14.50 -10.64
C ARG A 67 -1.78 13.43 -9.69
N HIS A 68 -0.76 12.65 -10.09
CA HIS A 68 -0.12 11.70 -9.18
C HIS A 68 0.50 12.41 -7.98
N GLN A 69 1.22 13.51 -8.22
CA GLN A 69 1.87 14.28 -7.17
C GLN A 69 0.86 14.87 -6.18
N GLU A 70 -0.21 15.50 -6.70
CA GLU A 70 -1.30 16.05 -5.89
C GLU A 70 -1.93 14.99 -4.96
N LEU A 71 -2.28 13.83 -5.51
CA LEU A 71 -2.88 12.73 -4.74
C LEU A 71 -1.89 12.15 -3.73
N PHE A 72 -0.62 11.99 -4.10
CA PHE A 72 0.42 11.52 -3.20
C PHE A 72 0.62 12.48 -2.01
N ASP A 73 0.69 13.78 -2.27
CA ASP A 73 0.88 14.77 -1.21
C ASP A 73 -0.33 14.80 -0.25
N ALA A 74 -1.56 14.68 -0.77
CA ALA A 74 -2.76 14.54 0.05
C ALA A 74 -2.72 13.26 0.91
N SER A 75 -2.41 12.10 0.32
CA SER A 75 -2.29 10.84 1.07
C SER A 75 -1.16 10.88 2.11
N ARG A 76 -0.03 11.50 1.80
CA ARG A 76 1.09 11.65 2.75
C ARG A 76 0.71 12.56 3.91
N ALA A 77 0.03 13.67 3.64
CA ALA A 77 -0.44 14.57 4.69
C ALA A 77 -1.41 13.87 5.65
N ALA A 78 -2.37 13.12 5.11
CA ALA A 78 -3.31 12.32 5.92
C ALA A 78 -2.58 11.26 6.76
N LEU A 79 -1.65 10.51 6.17
CA LEU A 79 -0.88 9.49 6.91
C LEU A 79 -0.11 10.10 8.09
N LEU A 80 0.55 11.24 7.88
CA LEU A 80 1.29 11.93 8.94
C LEU A 80 0.36 12.49 10.03
N ALA A 81 -0.86 12.91 9.68
CA ALA A 81 -1.85 13.37 10.65
C ALA A 81 -2.36 12.20 11.52
N VAL A 82 -2.70 11.08 10.89
CA VAL A 82 -3.07 9.81 11.54
C VAL A 82 -1.96 9.34 12.50
N GLU A 83 -0.70 9.31 12.05
CA GLU A 83 0.46 8.94 12.88
C GLU A 83 0.59 9.85 14.11
N LYS A 84 0.38 11.15 13.95
CA LYS A 84 0.43 12.12 15.05
C LYS A 84 -0.74 11.96 16.03
N ALA A 85 -1.93 11.61 15.54
CA ALA A 85 -3.11 11.37 16.36
C ALA A 85 -3.04 10.05 17.14
N MET A 86 -2.25 9.08 16.66
CA MET A 86 -2.11 7.75 17.26
C MET A 86 -1.24 7.75 18.53
N THR A 87 -1.73 8.43 19.58
CA THR A 87 -1.05 8.55 20.88
C THR A 87 -1.98 8.14 22.03
N PRO A 88 -1.44 7.71 23.18
CA PRO A 88 -2.26 7.39 24.34
C PRO A 88 -3.17 8.56 24.75
N GLY A 89 -4.45 8.27 24.98
CA GLY A 89 -5.46 9.25 25.32
C GLY A 89 -6.42 9.58 24.17
N ASN A 90 -6.01 9.38 22.92
CA ASN A 90 -6.88 9.50 21.76
C ASN A 90 -7.62 8.18 21.46
N THR A 91 -8.80 8.30 20.89
CA THR A 91 -9.60 7.17 20.41
C THR A 91 -9.32 6.87 18.94
N PHE A 92 -9.74 5.70 18.45
CA PHE A 92 -9.69 5.41 17.02
C PHE A 92 -10.62 6.33 16.18
N GLY A 93 -11.62 6.97 16.80
CA GLY A 93 -12.42 8.01 16.14
C GLY A 93 -11.58 9.26 15.86
N ASP A 94 -10.81 9.72 16.84
CA ASP A 94 -9.89 10.85 16.67
C ASP A 94 -8.81 10.57 15.61
N VAL A 95 -8.37 9.32 15.51
CA VAL A 95 -7.43 8.87 14.47
C VAL A 95 -8.10 8.82 13.08
N PHE A 96 -9.39 8.49 13.00
CA PHE A 96 -10.13 8.47 11.73
C PHE A 96 -10.43 9.87 11.20
N ASP A 97 -10.71 10.83 12.09
CA ASP A 97 -11.01 12.23 11.74
C ASP A 97 -9.77 13.04 11.33
N ALA A 98 -8.57 12.60 11.75
CA ALA A 98 -7.28 13.26 11.48
C ALA A 98 -6.77 13.04 10.05
#